data_AF-A0A9W8S0X6-F1
#
_entry.id   AF-A0A9W8S0X6-F1
#
_cell.length_a   1.000
_cell.length_b   1.000
_cell.length_c   1.000
_cell.angle_alpha   90.00
_cell.angle_beta   90.00
_cell.angle_gamma   90.00
#
_symmetry.space_group_name_H-M   'P 1'
#
loop_
_entity.id
_entity.type
_entity.pdbx_description
1 polymer ?
#
loop_
_entity_poly.entity_id
_entity_poly.type
_entity_poly.pdbx_seq_one_letter_code
_entity_poly.pdbx_strand_id
1 'polypeptide(L)'
;MATVENVQDQSDLVSSQALNRMLKQTHDMVYQTNPDGSKYTSPQCLNGTPTEKITENGAYWKTGWLSLEAFLAQEKHEEDAKREVRELLRIDPSNKAAAAAYKEHSDNVSKHRRIRDIFGSKTAYHPNQLVSKHHLPEEGLCYKELMYRLACKISDLRVLHEKHELAMDPWDFIRWRIVLKIQSFLTFSAQSGRDLVKRIIYNICDDSGPDGSSRRYEDPLLRAAIIRSAGYQNRLASFTTNYNKSKKTGRKGLGTHERTSSVHRSKTEPLKTTIYRSGPAPRVEKRERRASQPSVYQGVNAYIAQKKLREAQENNNSKH
;
A
#
# COMPACT_ATOMS: atom_id res chain seq x y z
N MET A 1 15.77 40.98 -34.56
CA MET A 1 16.43 40.06 -33.61
C MET A 1 15.47 39.84 -32.46
N ALA A 2 14.69 38.77 -32.52
CA ALA A 2 13.70 38.42 -31.52
C ALA A 2 14.39 37.56 -30.44
N THR A 3 14.34 38.02 -29.20
CA THR A 3 14.73 37.27 -28.01
C THR A 3 13.86 36.04 -27.88
N VAL A 4 14.51 34.87 -27.94
CA VAL A 4 13.93 33.57 -27.63
C VAL A 4 13.63 33.55 -26.14
N GLU A 5 12.37 33.75 -25.77
CA GLU A 5 11.93 33.52 -24.42
C GLU A 5 12.08 32.03 -24.08
N ASN A 6 12.81 31.84 -23.00
CA ASN A 6 13.19 30.59 -22.38
C ASN A 6 11.91 29.84 -21.97
N VAL A 7 11.51 28.84 -22.75
CA VAL A 7 10.43 27.91 -22.41
C VAL A 7 10.91 27.06 -21.24
N GLN A 8 10.64 27.55 -20.04
CA GLN A 8 10.90 26.86 -18.79
C GLN A 8 10.09 25.56 -18.77
N ASP A 9 10.82 24.44 -18.73
CA ASP A 9 10.39 23.05 -18.52
C ASP A 9 9.33 22.91 -17.41
N GLN A 10 8.05 23.01 -17.77
CA GLN A 10 6.88 22.80 -16.89
C GLN A 10 6.38 21.34 -16.96
N SER A 11 7.26 20.37 -16.72
CA SER A 11 6.85 18.98 -16.54
C SER A 11 6.86 18.58 -15.04
N ASP A 12 5.67 18.20 -14.55
CA ASP A 12 5.43 17.31 -13.39
C ASP A 12 5.61 17.80 -11.94
N LEU A 13 5.39 19.08 -11.61
CA LEU A 13 5.20 19.48 -10.20
C LEU A 13 3.72 19.65 -9.86
N VAL A 14 3.14 18.61 -9.27
CA VAL A 14 1.82 18.69 -8.62
C VAL A 14 1.87 19.83 -7.58
N SER A 15 1.06 20.86 -7.77
CA SER A 15 1.04 22.00 -6.84
C SER A 15 0.43 21.59 -5.50
N SER A 16 1.03 22.07 -4.40
CA SER A 16 0.50 21.84 -3.03
C SER A 16 -0.95 22.29 -2.89
N GLN A 17 -1.34 23.35 -3.60
CA GLN A 17 -2.71 23.85 -3.61
C GLN A 17 -3.67 22.87 -4.29
N ALA A 18 -3.30 22.29 -5.44
CA ALA A 18 -4.13 21.29 -6.12
C ALA A 18 -4.31 20.03 -5.28
N LEU A 19 -3.23 19.55 -4.64
CA LEU A 19 -3.29 18.43 -3.71
C LEU A 19 -4.23 18.72 -2.53
N ASN A 20 -4.10 19.89 -1.89
CA ASN A 20 -4.96 20.26 -0.77
C ASN A 20 -6.45 20.36 -1.18
N ARG A 21 -6.74 20.95 -2.35
CA ARG A 21 -8.11 21.01 -2.88
C ARG A 21 -8.70 19.62 -3.14
N MET A 22 -7.89 18.68 -3.65
CA MET A 22 -8.31 17.29 -3.85
C MET A 22 -8.61 16.60 -2.51
N LEU A 23 -7.74 16.74 -1.51
CA LEU A 23 -7.90 16.07 -0.21
C LEU A 23 -9.12 16.59 0.58
N LYS A 24 -9.57 17.82 0.31
CA LYS A 24 -10.75 18.43 0.94
C LYS A 24 -12.08 18.09 0.27
N GLN A 25 -12.09 17.30 -0.82
CA GLN A 25 -13.36 16.80 -1.37
C GLN A 25 -14.04 15.88 -0.36
N THR A 26 -15.34 16.09 -0.14
CA THR A 26 -16.17 15.24 0.73
C THR A 26 -16.96 14.23 -0.10
N HIS A 27 -17.56 13.24 0.57
CA HIS A 27 -18.41 12.24 -0.08
C HIS A 27 -19.51 12.89 -0.93
N ASP A 28 -20.27 13.82 -0.35
CA ASP A 28 -21.45 14.41 -0.99
C ASP A 28 -21.12 15.36 -2.14
N MET A 29 -19.88 15.87 -2.21
CA MET A 29 -19.42 16.65 -3.37
C MET A 29 -19.12 15.79 -4.59
N VAL A 30 -18.85 14.50 -4.38
CA VAL A 30 -18.35 13.59 -5.42
C VAL A 30 -19.38 12.54 -5.81
N TYR A 31 -20.15 12.05 -4.84
CA TYR A 31 -21.07 10.95 -5.00
C TYR A 31 -22.51 11.41 -4.92
N GLN A 32 -23.35 10.80 -5.75
CA GLN A 32 -24.79 10.89 -5.62
C GLN A 32 -25.36 9.48 -5.58
N THR A 33 -26.38 9.31 -4.77
CA THR A 33 -27.14 8.07 -4.66
C THR A 33 -28.55 8.27 -5.20
N ASN A 34 -29.25 7.16 -5.42
CA ASN A 34 -30.69 7.19 -5.65
C ASN A 34 -31.45 7.59 -4.36
N PRO A 35 -32.75 7.93 -4.44
CA PRO A 35 -33.50 8.47 -3.29
C PRO A 35 -33.52 7.58 -2.04
N ASP A 36 -33.45 6.25 -2.21
CA ASP A 36 -33.39 5.29 -1.10
C ASP A 36 -31.96 5.08 -0.54
N GLY A 37 -30.95 5.69 -1.15
CA GLY A 37 -29.55 5.61 -0.73
C GLY A 37 -28.87 4.27 -1.00
N SER A 38 -29.54 3.31 -1.64
CA SER A 38 -29.02 1.94 -1.82
C SER A 38 -27.99 1.80 -2.94
N LYS A 39 -27.99 2.72 -3.92
CA LYS A 39 -27.12 2.65 -5.10
C LYS A 39 -26.58 4.01 -5.50
N TYR A 40 -25.36 4.02 -6.01
CA TYR A 40 -24.78 5.20 -6.63
C TYR A 40 -25.46 5.50 -7.98
N THR A 41 -25.71 6.78 -8.24
CA THR A 41 -26.16 7.32 -9.53
C THR A 41 -25.06 8.15 -10.20
N SER A 42 -24.15 8.72 -9.41
CA SER A 42 -22.98 9.46 -9.88
C SER A 42 -21.76 9.16 -9.00
N PRO A 43 -20.54 9.08 -9.57
CA PRO A 43 -20.17 9.24 -10.98
C PRO A 43 -20.63 8.10 -11.88
N GLN A 44 -20.69 8.32 -13.19
CA GLN A 44 -21.24 7.38 -14.17
C GLN A 44 -20.63 5.96 -14.08
N CYS A 45 -19.32 5.84 -13.84
CA CYS A 45 -18.67 4.54 -13.70
C CYS A 45 -19.04 3.78 -12.43
N LEU A 46 -19.85 4.37 -11.54
CA LEU A 46 -20.43 3.73 -10.36
C LEU A 46 -21.93 3.55 -10.45
N ASN A 47 -22.59 4.01 -11.51
CA ASN A 47 -24.03 3.92 -11.63
C ASN A 47 -24.54 2.47 -11.40
N GLY A 48 -25.49 2.33 -10.47
CA GLY A 48 -26.09 1.05 -10.07
C GLY A 48 -25.26 0.21 -9.09
N THR A 49 -24.06 0.67 -8.71
CA THR A 49 -23.22 -0.01 -7.69
C THR A 49 -23.86 0.17 -6.32
N PRO A 50 -24.00 -0.88 -5.50
CA PRO A 50 -24.59 -0.78 -4.17
C PRO A 50 -23.68 0.00 -3.21
N THR A 51 -24.30 0.78 -2.34
CA THR A 51 -23.63 1.46 -1.22
C THR A 51 -23.30 0.48 -0.10
N GLU A 52 -24.19 -0.47 0.17
CA GLU A 52 -23.97 -1.56 1.11
C GLU A 52 -23.00 -2.61 0.56
N LYS A 53 -22.27 -3.25 1.48
CA LYS A 53 -21.27 -4.28 1.16
C LYS A 53 -21.89 -5.41 0.34
N ILE A 54 -21.27 -5.75 -0.79
CA ILE A 54 -21.69 -6.88 -1.61
C ILE A 54 -21.49 -8.18 -0.83
N THR A 55 -22.49 -9.04 -0.87
CA THR A 55 -22.44 -10.44 -0.41
C THR A 55 -22.70 -11.38 -1.59
N GLU A 56 -22.21 -12.61 -1.51
CA GLU A 56 -22.33 -13.61 -2.59
C GLU A 56 -23.78 -14.04 -2.87
N ASN A 57 -24.65 -13.89 -1.88
CA ASN A 57 -26.07 -14.18 -2.01
C ASN A 57 -26.88 -12.93 -2.42
N GLY A 58 -26.24 -11.78 -2.58
CA GLY A 58 -26.90 -10.52 -2.89
C GLY A 58 -27.26 -10.40 -4.37
N ALA A 59 -28.32 -9.63 -4.69
CA ALA A 59 -28.76 -9.40 -6.06
C ALA A 59 -27.69 -8.73 -6.97
N TYR A 60 -26.73 -8.04 -6.36
CA TYR A 60 -25.61 -7.45 -7.10
C TYR A 60 -24.43 -8.43 -7.30
N TRP A 61 -24.45 -9.64 -6.75
CA TRP A 61 -23.41 -10.63 -7.04
C TRP A 61 -23.45 -11.09 -8.51
N LYS A 62 -22.34 -11.68 -8.99
CA LYS A 62 -22.26 -12.41 -10.26
C LYS A 62 -21.52 -13.73 -10.02
N THR A 63 -22.09 -14.84 -10.47
CA THR A 63 -21.58 -16.20 -10.23
C THR A 63 -20.13 -16.42 -10.69
N GLY A 64 -19.66 -15.70 -11.72
CA GLY A 64 -18.27 -15.79 -12.20
C GLY A 64 -17.24 -15.06 -11.34
N TRP A 65 -17.65 -14.26 -10.36
CA TRP A 65 -16.72 -13.49 -9.54
C TRP A 65 -15.98 -14.35 -8.52
N LEU A 66 -14.68 -14.10 -8.37
CA LEU A 66 -13.89 -14.68 -7.30
C LEU A 66 -14.44 -14.23 -5.94
N SER A 67 -14.58 -15.19 -5.03
CA SER A 67 -15.11 -14.98 -3.68
C SER A 67 -14.08 -14.31 -2.76
N LEU A 68 -14.50 -13.23 -2.11
CA LEU A 68 -13.70 -12.59 -1.06
C LEU A 68 -13.64 -13.48 0.19
N GLU A 69 -14.77 -14.06 0.59
CA GLU A 69 -14.85 -14.88 1.80
C GLU A 69 -14.02 -16.17 1.66
N ALA A 70 -14.06 -16.82 0.51
CA ALA A 70 -13.22 -17.98 0.21
C ALA A 70 -11.72 -17.61 0.24
N PHE A 71 -11.34 -16.43 -0.25
CA PHE A 71 -9.96 -15.95 -0.13
C PHE A 71 -9.58 -15.70 1.34
N LEU A 72 -10.44 -15.04 2.13
CA LEU A 72 -10.15 -14.75 3.54
C LEU A 72 -10.05 -16.03 4.38
N ALA A 73 -10.85 -17.06 4.07
CA ALA A 73 -10.79 -18.35 4.74
C ALA A 73 -9.43 -19.07 4.58
N GLN A 74 -8.67 -18.76 3.52
CA GLN A 74 -7.34 -19.33 3.27
C GLN A 74 -6.24 -18.77 4.21
N GLU A 75 -6.50 -17.68 4.96
CA GLU A 75 -5.49 -17.08 5.86
C GLU A 75 -4.93 -18.11 6.85
N LYS A 76 -5.79 -18.96 7.42
CA LYS A 76 -5.38 -19.98 8.39
C LYS A 76 -4.45 -21.03 7.76
N HIS A 77 -4.76 -21.48 6.54
CA HIS A 77 -3.92 -22.43 5.82
C HIS A 77 -2.52 -21.85 5.54
N GLU A 78 -2.42 -20.58 5.16
CA GLU A 78 -1.13 -19.90 4.99
C GLU A 78 -0.36 -19.73 6.31
N GLU A 79 -1.05 -19.52 7.43
CA GLU A 79 -0.43 -19.49 8.76
C GLU A 79 0.10 -20.86 9.19
N ASP A 80 -0.63 -21.93 8.89
CA ASP A 80 -0.23 -23.32 9.15
C ASP A 80 1.00 -23.68 8.32
N ALA A 81 0.97 -23.44 7.01
CA ALA A 81 2.11 -23.67 6.12
C ALA A 81 3.37 -22.88 6.53
N LYS A 82 3.20 -21.61 6.92
CA LYS A 82 4.31 -20.81 7.48
C LYS A 82 4.95 -21.45 8.71
N ARG A 83 4.13 -22.01 9.61
CA ARG A 83 4.59 -22.65 10.84
C ARG A 83 5.31 -23.96 10.55
N GLU A 84 4.79 -24.78 9.65
CA GLU A 84 5.41 -26.05 9.25
C GLU A 84 6.80 -25.82 8.64
N VAL A 85 6.91 -24.91 7.68
CA VAL A 85 8.21 -24.62 7.04
C VAL A 85 9.20 -23.99 8.03
N ARG A 86 8.70 -23.23 9.01
CA ARG A 86 9.56 -22.70 10.09
C ARG A 86 10.16 -23.81 10.96
N GLU A 87 9.39 -24.85 11.22
CA GLU A 87 9.86 -26.01 11.99
C GLU A 87 10.91 -26.79 11.20
N LEU A 88 10.72 -26.97 9.89
CA LEU A 88 11.74 -27.56 9.01
C LEU A 88 13.06 -26.78 9.05
N LEU A 89 13.00 -25.44 9.01
CA LEU A 89 14.20 -24.59 9.15
C LEU A 89 14.85 -24.65 10.53
N ARG A 90 14.09 -25.02 11.57
CA ARG A 90 14.64 -25.23 12.92
C ARG A 90 15.48 -26.51 12.98
N ILE A 91 15.06 -27.54 12.25
CA ILE A 91 15.73 -28.85 12.16
C ILE A 91 16.92 -28.77 11.17
N ASP A 92 16.71 -28.22 9.98
CA ASP A 92 17.74 -27.99 8.96
C ASP A 92 17.76 -26.51 8.51
N PRO A 93 18.59 -25.69 9.18
CA PRO A 93 18.74 -24.28 8.82
C PRO A 93 19.37 -24.03 7.44
N SER A 94 20.00 -25.03 6.83
CA SER A 94 20.69 -24.90 5.54
C SER A 94 19.79 -25.16 4.35
N ASN A 95 18.56 -25.64 4.59
CA ASN A 95 17.59 -25.94 3.55
C ASN A 95 17.10 -24.68 2.82
N LYS A 96 17.65 -24.45 1.63
CA LYS A 96 17.31 -23.29 0.79
C LYS A 96 15.85 -23.30 0.30
N ALA A 97 15.27 -24.47 0.05
CA ALA A 97 13.89 -24.59 -0.40
C ALA A 97 12.93 -24.21 0.74
N ALA A 98 13.17 -24.71 1.95
CA ALA A 98 12.42 -24.30 3.13
C ALA A 98 12.59 -22.80 3.43
N ALA A 99 13.78 -22.23 3.24
CA ALA A 99 13.99 -20.79 3.40
C ALA A 99 13.17 -19.95 2.41
N ALA A 100 13.11 -20.38 1.14
CA ALA A 100 12.31 -19.74 0.11
C ALA A 100 10.80 -19.84 0.41
N ALA A 101 10.31 -21.04 0.74
CA ALA A 101 8.91 -21.27 1.10
C ALA A 101 8.50 -20.49 2.37
N TYR A 102 9.36 -20.44 3.39
CA TYR A 102 9.08 -19.65 4.59
C TYR A 102 8.92 -18.17 4.28
N LYS A 103 9.77 -17.63 3.40
CA LYS A 103 9.64 -16.25 2.93
C LYS A 103 8.31 -16.05 2.21
N GLU A 104 7.97 -16.93 1.27
CA GLU A 104 6.72 -16.86 0.51
C GLU A 104 5.49 -16.89 1.42
N HIS A 105 5.38 -17.88 2.32
CA HIS A 105 4.26 -17.98 3.25
C HIS A 105 4.24 -16.81 4.24
N SER A 106 5.40 -16.32 4.69
CA SER A 106 5.44 -15.12 5.53
C SER A 106 4.94 -13.88 4.80
N ASP A 107 5.27 -13.72 3.52
CA ASP A 107 4.76 -12.65 2.68
C ASP A 107 3.25 -12.81 2.43
N ASN A 108 2.77 -14.03 2.13
CA ASN A 108 1.35 -14.31 1.93
C ASN A 108 0.52 -14.04 3.20
N VAL A 109 0.94 -14.52 4.36
CA VAL A 109 0.27 -14.22 5.65
C VAL A 109 0.17 -12.71 5.87
N SER A 110 1.23 -11.97 5.57
CA SER A 110 1.23 -10.50 5.69
C SER A 110 0.22 -9.85 4.73
N LYS A 111 0.09 -10.36 3.50
CA LYS A 111 -0.90 -9.92 2.52
C LYS A 111 -2.33 -10.25 2.96
N HIS A 112 -2.60 -11.48 3.40
CA HIS A 112 -3.92 -11.90 3.89
C HIS A 112 -4.38 -11.01 5.04
N ARG A 113 -3.52 -10.78 6.04
CA ARG A 113 -3.84 -9.91 7.17
C ARG A 113 -4.17 -8.49 6.73
N ARG A 114 -3.39 -7.94 5.78
CA ARG A 114 -3.62 -6.60 5.22
C ARG A 114 -4.95 -6.52 4.45
N ILE A 115 -5.26 -7.53 3.64
CA ILE A 115 -6.51 -7.60 2.88
C ILE A 115 -7.69 -7.72 3.86
N ARG A 116 -7.61 -8.59 4.86
CA ARG A 116 -8.64 -8.74 5.90
C ARG A 116 -8.88 -7.46 6.68
N ASP A 117 -7.85 -6.70 7.02
CA ASP A 117 -8.00 -5.43 7.75
C ASP A 117 -8.79 -4.37 6.96
N ILE A 118 -8.74 -4.44 5.63
CA ILE A 118 -9.44 -3.50 4.75
C ILE A 118 -10.79 -4.04 4.28
N PHE A 119 -10.88 -5.31 3.90
CA PHE A 119 -12.06 -5.89 3.23
C PHE A 119 -12.78 -6.95 4.07
N GLY A 120 -12.28 -7.29 5.26
CA GLY A 120 -12.89 -8.29 6.12
C GLY A 120 -14.25 -7.87 6.67
N SER A 121 -14.87 -8.73 7.47
CA SER A 121 -16.24 -8.56 7.99
C SER A 121 -16.49 -7.28 8.80
N LYS A 122 -15.43 -6.64 9.32
CA LYS A 122 -15.52 -5.42 10.12
C LYS A 122 -15.63 -4.13 9.30
N THR A 123 -15.52 -4.21 7.98
CA THR A 123 -15.61 -3.05 7.09
C THR A 123 -16.76 -3.23 6.11
N ALA A 124 -17.28 -2.11 5.62
CA ALA A 124 -18.31 -2.08 4.58
C ALA A 124 -17.74 -2.24 3.16
N TYR A 125 -16.44 -2.46 3.01
CA TYR A 125 -15.77 -2.44 1.72
C TYR A 125 -15.76 -3.83 1.09
N HIS A 126 -16.14 -3.92 -0.19
CA HIS A 126 -15.90 -5.07 -1.03
C HIS A 126 -15.13 -4.66 -2.30
N PRO A 127 -14.09 -5.39 -2.76
CA PRO A 127 -13.32 -5.02 -3.95
C PRO A 127 -14.19 -4.77 -5.19
N ASN A 128 -15.22 -5.61 -5.42
CA ASN A 128 -16.18 -5.45 -6.53
C ASN A 128 -17.15 -4.25 -6.40
N GLN A 129 -17.05 -3.42 -5.35
CA GLN A 129 -17.75 -2.13 -5.26
C GLN A 129 -16.93 -0.95 -5.76
N LEU A 130 -15.70 -1.20 -6.24
CA LEU A 130 -14.82 -0.13 -6.70
C LEU A 130 -15.39 0.59 -7.94
N VAL A 131 -16.09 -0.12 -8.81
CA VAL A 131 -16.76 0.39 -10.01
C VAL A 131 -18.00 -0.44 -10.32
N SER A 132 -18.85 0.06 -11.22
CA SER A 132 -20.04 -0.67 -11.65
C SER A 132 -19.68 -1.97 -12.38
N LYS A 133 -20.62 -2.93 -12.36
CA LYS A 133 -20.54 -4.22 -13.06
C LYS A 133 -20.08 -4.13 -14.51
N HIS A 134 -20.41 -3.02 -15.19
CA HIS A 134 -20.06 -2.79 -16.58
C HIS A 134 -18.55 -2.66 -16.78
N HIS A 135 -17.83 -2.06 -15.82
CA HIS A 135 -16.39 -1.83 -15.89
C HIS A 135 -15.57 -2.90 -15.17
N LEU A 136 -16.20 -3.90 -14.56
CA LEU A 136 -15.50 -5.00 -13.89
C LEU A 136 -15.11 -6.10 -14.89
N PRO A 137 -13.95 -6.77 -14.68
CA PRO A 137 -13.61 -8.03 -15.34
C PRO A 137 -14.62 -9.13 -15.00
N GLU A 138 -14.61 -10.17 -15.82
CA GLU A 138 -15.55 -11.29 -15.70
C GLU A 138 -15.44 -11.99 -14.35
N GLU A 139 -14.22 -12.09 -13.80
CA GLU A 139 -13.95 -12.73 -12.52
C GLU A 139 -13.93 -11.75 -11.33
N GLY A 140 -14.24 -10.47 -11.57
CA GLY A 140 -14.20 -9.43 -10.54
C GLY A 140 -12.78 -9.03 -10.11
N LEU A 141 -12.66 -8.43 -8.93
CA LEU A 141 -11.43 -7.82 -8.42
C LEU A 141 -10.83 -8.56 -7.21
N CYS A 142 -11.40 -9.70 -6.79
CA CYS A 142 -10.92 -10.46 -5.64
C CYS A 142 -9.67 -11.32 -5.96
N TYR A 143 -8.66 -10.72 -6.60
CA TYR A 143 -7.34 -11.32 -6.78
C TYR A 143 -6.38 -10.88 -5.68
N LYS A 144 -5.61 -11.83 -5.10
CA LYS A 144 -4.67 -11.57 -3.99
C LYS A 144 -3.82 -10.30 -4.17
N GLU A 145 -3.07 -10.22 -5.27
CA GLU A 145 -2.15 -9.10 -5.51
C GLU A 145 -2.86 -7.77 -5.74
N LEU A 146 -4.05 -7.80 -6.38
CA LEU A 146 -4.84 -6.60 -6.66
C LEU A 146 -5.47 -6.06 -5.36
N MET A 147 -6.09 -6.94 -4.58
CA MET A 147 -6.63 -6.60 -3.26
C MET A 147 -5.55 -6.09 -2.33
N TYR A 148 -4.38 -6.74 -2.28
CA TYR A 148 -3.27 -6.29 -1.45
C TYR A 148 -2.80 -4.88 -1.84
N ARG A 149 -2.67 -4.59 -3.14
CA ARG A 149 -2.28 -3.25 -3.60
C ARG A 149 -3.31 -2.18 -3.24
N LEU A 150 -4.60 -2.47 -3.41
CA LEU A 150 -5.66 -1.57 -2.94
C LEU A 150 -5.57 -1.36 -1.42
N ALA A 151 -5.44 -2.45 -0.67
CA ALA A 151 -5.40 -2.41 0.79
C ALA A 151 -4.22 -1.57 1.32
N CYS A 152 -3.05 -1.66 0.68
CA CYS A 152 -1.90 -0.81 1.01
C CYS A 152 -2.20 0.68 0.74
N LYS A 153 -2.80 1.02 -0.40
CA LYS A 153 -3.15 2.42 -0.72
C LYS A 153 -4.19 2.97 0.25
N ILE A 154 -5.22 2.19 0.56
CA ILE A 154 -6.27 2.57 1.52
C ILE A 154 -5.67 2.78 2.91
N SER A 155 -4.77 1.89 3.35
CA SER A 155 -4.08 2.06 4.63
C SER A 155 -3.23 3.33 4.66
N ASP A 156 -2.59 3.70 3.55
CA ASP A 156 -1.81 4.93 3.49
C ASP A 156 -2.72 6.17 3.54
N LEU A 157 -3.88 6.10 2.90
CA LEU A 157 -4.88 7.17 2.95
C LEU A 157 -5.54 7.29 4.34
N ARG A 158 -5.71 6.18 5.08
CA ARG A 158 -6.18 6.20 6.49
C ARG A 158 -5.34 7.12 7.37
N VAL A 159 -4.02 7.15 7.18
CA VAL A 159 -3.13 8.06 7.93
C VAL A 159 -3.49 9.53 7.66
N LEU A 160 -3.81 9.90 6.42
CA LEU A 160 -4.23 11.28 6.11
C LEU A 160 -5.60 11.60 6.69
N HIS A 161 -6.50 10.62 6.71
CA HIS A 161 -7.83 10.76 7.28
C HIS A 161 -7.78 10.93 8.81
N GLU A 162 -6.97 10.13 9.51
CA GLU A 162 -6.70 10.25 10.95
C GLU A 162 -6.03 11.58 11.33
N LYS A 163 -5.30 12.19 10.40
CA LYS A 163 -4.73 13.54 10.54
C LYS A 163 -5.68 14.66 10.13
N HIS A 164 -6.94 14.34 9.76
CA HIS A 164 -7.96 15.29 9.30
C HIS A 164 -7.56 16.10 8.06
N GLU A 165 -6.63 15.57 7.26
CA GLU A 165 -6.24 16.17 5.98
C GLU A 165 -7.10 15.67 4.82
N LEU A 166 -7.37 14.37 4.81
CA LEU A 166 -8.30 13.75 3.89
C LEU A 166 -9.72 13.82 4.48
N ALA A 167 -10.63 14.52 3.81
CA ALA A 167 -11.99 14.75 4.30
C ALA A 167 -12.95 13.58 4.02
N MET A 168 -12.71 12.84 2.94
CA MET A 168 -13.51 11.68 2.54
C MET A 168 -12.97 10.39 3.18
N ASP A 169 -13.83 9.39 3.35
CA ASP A 169 -13.41 8.05 3.71
C ASP A 169 -12.30 7.54 2.74
N PRO A 170 -11.24 6.88 3.24
CA PRO A 170 -10.13 6.39 2.40
C PRO A 170 -10.52 5.47 1.25
N TRP A 171 -11.53 4.61 1.43
CA TRP A 171 -12.04 3.73 0.37
C TRP A 171 -12.78 4.54 -0.71
N ASP A 172 -13.66 5.43 -0.27
CA ASP A 172 -14.39 6.29 -1.19
C ASP A 172 -13.41 7.20 -1.96
N PHE A 173 -12.37 7.71 -1.30
CA PHE A 173 -11.37 8.53 -1.96
C PHE A 173 -10.61 7.78 -3.05
N ILE A 174 -10.08 6.58 -2.75
CA ILE A 174 -9.37 5.80 -3.77
C ILE A 174 -10.30 5.40 -4.92
N ARG A 175 -11.56 5.07 -4.59
CA ARG A 175 -12.60 4.74 -5.56
C ARG A 175 -12.85 5.91 -6.51
N TRP A 176 -13.00 7.13 -5.98
CA TRP A 176 -13.17 8.34 -6.78
C TRP A 176 -12.01 8.56 -7.75
N ARG A 177 -10.76 8.47 -7.27
CA ARG A 177 -9.58 8.65 -8.11
C ARG A 177 -9.50 7.62 -9.24
N ILE A 178 -9.83 6.36 -8.94
CA ILE A 178 -9.87 5.29 -9.95
C ILE A 178 -10.98 5.54 -10.97
N VAL A 179 -12.17 5.97 -10.54
CA VAL A 179 -13.27 6.31 -11.44
C VAL A 179 -12.88 7.45 -12.40
N LEU A 180 -12.31 8.54 -11.89
CA LEU A 180 -11.83 9.65 -12.75
C LEU A 180 -10.81 9.15 -13.77
N LYS A 181 -9.90 8.27 -13.34
CA LYS A 181 -8.91 7.69 -14.26
C LYS A 181 -9.56 6.83 -15.33
N ILE A 182 -10.53 5.98 -14.99
CA ILE A 182 -11.28 5.20 -15.98
C ILE A 182 -12.00 6.13 -16.95
N GLN A 183 -12.74 7.12 -16.45
CA GLN A 183 -13.47 8.09 -17.27
C GLN A 183 -12.56 8.82 -18.27
N SER A 184 -11.31 9.12 -17.89
CA SER A 184 -10.35 9.77 -18.81
C SER A 184 -9.98 8.93 -20.04
N PHE A 185 -10.26 7.62 -20.03
CA PHE A 185 -10.08 6.73 -21.19
C PHE A 185 -11.37 6.47 -21.97
N LEU A 186 -12.54 6.83 -21.43
CA LEU A 186 -13.82 6.55 -22.06
C LEU A 186 -14.26 7.77 -22.88
N THR A 187 -14.39 7.61 -24.19
CA THR A 187 -14.84 8.71 -25.06
C THR A 187 -16.36 8.84 -25.12
N PHE A 188 -17.09 7.77 -24.81
CA PHE A 188 -18.56 7.77 -24.75
C PHE A 188 -19.07 6.71 -23.75
N SER A 189 -20.32 6.89 -23.33
CA SER A 189 -20.96 6.17 -22.22
C SER A 189 -21.05 4.64 -22.37
N ALA A 190 -21.10 4.14 -23.61
CA ALA A 190 -21.20 2.70 -23.86
C ALA A 190 -19.87 1.95 -23.67
N GLN A 191 -18.72 2.64 -23.66
CA GLN A 191 -17.42 1.98 -23.50
C GLN A 191 -17.28 1.38 -22.10
N SER A 192 -16.65 0.20 -22.05
CA SER A 192 -16.35 -0.48 -20.80
C SER A 192 -14.92 -0.19 -20.35
N GLY A 193 -14.73 -0.09 -19.03
CA GLY A 193 -13.43 0.04 -18.37
C GLY A 193 -12.82 -1.31 -18.00
N ARG A 194 -13.42 -2.41 -18.45
CA ARG A 194 -13.08 -3.79 -18.05
C ARG A 194 -11.60 -4.10 -18.20
N ASP A 195 -11.01 -3.74 -19.33
CA ASP A 195 -9.59 -4.03 -19.62
C ASP A 195 -8.62 -3.02 -18.98
N LEU A 196 -9.17 -1.94 -18.44
CA LEU A 196 -8.41 -0.83 -17.85
C LEU A 196 -8.33 -0.92 -16.34
N VAL A 197 -9.40 -1.36 -15.66
CA VAL A 197 -9.52 -1.26 -14.20
C VAL A 197 -8.38 -1.95 -13.47
N LYS A 198 -7.99 -3.17 -13.88
CA LYS A 198 -6.84 -3.87 -13.29
C LYS A 198 -5.57 -3.04 -13.48
N ARG A 199 -5.27 -2.61 -14.72
CA ARG A 199 -4.07 -1.82 -15.03
C ARG A 199 -4.00 -0.51 -14.26
N ILE A 200 -5.12 0.19 -14.12
CA ILE A 200 -5.21 1.42 -13.32
C ILE A 200 -4.89 1.11 -11.86
N ILE A 201 -5.52 0.12 -11.24
CA ILE A 201 -5.26 -0.24 -9.83
C ILE A 201 -3.77 -0.51 -9.57
N TYR A 202 -3.11 -1.22 -10.50
CA TYR A 202 -1.69 -1.51 -10.40
C TYR A 202 -0.81 -0.25 -10.45
N ASN A 203 -1.09 0.65 -11.40
CA ASN A 203 -0.19 1.74 -11.77
C ASN A 203 -0.60 3.13 -11.26
N ILE A 204 -1.79 3.30 -10.66
CA ILE A 204 -2.34 4.63 -10.35
C ILE A 204 -1.48 5.49 -9.41
N CYS A 205 -0.57 4.89 -8.63
CA CYS A 205 0.38 5.63 -7.78
C CYS A 205 1.84 5.43 -8.20
N ASP A 206 2.08 4.85 -9.37
CA ASP A 206 3.43 4.60 -9.86
C ASP A 206 4.05 5.90 -10.41
N ASP A 207 5.35 5.85 -10.69
CA ASP A 207 6.15 6.96 -11.23
C ASP A 207 7.08 6.35 -12.26
N SER A 208 6.51 6.09 -13.42
CA SER A 208 7.18 5.40 -14.54
C SER A 208 8.17 6.32 -15.26
N GLY A 209 8.31 7.58 -14.84
CA GLY A 209 9.11 8.59 -15.51
C GLY A 209 8.49 9.06 -16.84
N PRO A 210 9.17 9.97 -17.56
CA PRO A 210 8.62 10.63 -18.73
C PRO A 210 8.31 9.67 -19.89
N ASP A 211 9.10 8.60 -20.04
CA ASP A 211 9.04 7.65 -21.16
C ASP A 211 8.29 6.35 -20.81
N GLY A 212 7.69 6.28 -19.62
CA GLY A 212 7.02 5.07 -19.15
C GLY A 212 5.70 4.80 -19.88
N SER A 213 5.56 3.61 -20.49
CA SER A 213 4.32 3.18 -21.15
C SER A 213 3.10 3.12 -20.20
N SER A 214 3.35 2.95 -18.90
CA SER A 214 2.33 2.95 -17.84
C SER A 214 1.89 4.35 -17.40
N ARG A 215 2.58 5.43 -17.81
CA ARG A 215 2.33 6.81 -17.34
C ARG A 215 0.89 7.26 -17.52
N ARG A 216 0.23 6.82 -18.60
CA ARG A 216 -1.18 7.12 -18.86
C ARG A 216 -2.14 6.65 -17.75
N TYR A 217 -1.78 5.59 -17.01
CA TYR A 217 -2.62 5.03 -15.95
C TYR A 217 -2.37 5.69 -14.58
N GLU A 218 -1.33 6.51 -14.46
CA GLU A 218 -0.92 7.15 -13.21
C GLU A 218 -1.85 8.31 -12.84
N ASP A 219 -1.97 8.57 -11.55
CA ASP A 219 -2.60 9.75 -10.97
C ASP A 219 -1.58 10.50 -10.11
N PRO A 220 -0.93 11.55 -10.66
CA PRO A 220 0.11 12.29 -9.95
C PRO A 220 -0.38 12.89 -8.62
N LEU A 221 -1.64 13.34 -8.56
CA LEU A 221 -2.23 13.91 -7.35
C LEU A 221 -2.43 12.85 -6.27
N LEU A 222 -2.97 11.69 -6.62
CA LEU A 222 -3.09 10.57 -5.68
C LEU A 222 -1.70 10.11 -5.22
N ARG A 223 -0.72 10.01 -6.12
CA ARG A 223 0.65 9.67 -5.74
C ARG A 223 1.23 10.67 -4.75
N ALA A 224 1.03 11.97 -4.97
CA ALA A 224 1.49 13.00 -4.05
C ALA A 224 0.83 12.88 -2.66
N ALA A 225 -0.45 12.47 -2.59
CA ALA A 225 -1.12 12.14 -1.33
C ALA A 225 -0.46 10.95 -0.60
N ILE A 226 -0.16 9.86 -1.33
CA ILE A 226 0.52 8.70 -0.76
C ILE A 226 1.92 9.07 -0.24
N ILE A 227 2.67 9.92 -0.95
CA ILE A 227 3.97 10.43 -0.51
C ILE A 227 3.82 11.29 0.75
N ARG A 228 2.80 12.14 0.83
CA ARG A 228 2.51 12.93 2.04
C ARG A 228 2.26 12.01 3.25
N SER A 229 1.43 10.98 3.08
CA SER A 229 1.21 9.95 4.10
C SER A 229 2.51 9.23 4.50
N ALA A 230 3.36 8.91 3.52
CA ALA A 230 4.66 8.31 3.78
C ALA A 230 5.60 9.23 4.59
N GLY A 231 5.45 10.56 4.45
CA GLY A 231 6.09 11.56 5.29
C GLY A 231 5.75 11.38 6.77
N TYR A 232 4.46 11.27 7.10
CA TYR A 232 4.01 11.08 8.48
C TYR A 232 4.46 9.75 9.10
N GLN A 233 4.68 8.75 8.26
CA GLN A 233 5.13 7.42 8.69
C GLN A 233 6.66 7.25 8.65
N ASN A 234 7.42 8.31 8.34
CA ASN A 234 8.88 8.26 8.16
C ASN A 234 9.36 7.21 7.14
N ARG A 235 8.56 6.92 6.11
CA ARG A 235 8.83 5.90 5.08
C ARG A 235 9.06 6.47 3.68
N LEU A 236 9.42 7.75 3.57
CA LEU A 236 9.66 8.42 2.30
C LEU A 236 10.72 7.72 1.43
N ALA A 237 11.72 7.10 2.03
CA ALA A 237 12.77 6.38 1.33
C ALA A 237 12.21 5.27 0.40
N SER A 238 11.11 4.64 0.78
CA SER A 238 10.44 3.58 0.00
C SER A 238 9.85 4.06 -1.32
N PHE A 239 9.66 5.38 -1.49
CA PHE A 239 9.07 5.99 -2.69
C PHE A 239 10.11 6.67 -3.59
N THR A 240 11.40 6.57 -3.26
CA THR A 240 12.48 7.11 -4.10
C THR A 240 12.74 6.18 -5.30
N THR A 241 12.24 6.57 -6.48
CA THR A 241 12.49 5.86 -7.74
C THR A 241 13.94 6.05 -8.22
N ASN A 242 14.49 5.08 -8.96
CA ASN A 242 15.86 5.16 -9.48
C ASN A 242 16.07 6.35 -10.43
N TYR A 243 15.01 6.81 -11.13
CA TYR A 243 15.02 8.05 -11.92
C TYR A 243 15.30 9.29 -11.06
N ASN A 244 14.75 9.36 -9.85
CA ASN A 244 15.03 10.45 -8.92
C ASN A 244 16.42 10.33 -8.25
N LYS A 245 17.00 9.13 -8.20
CA LYS A 245 18.39 8.94 -7.75
C LYS A 245 19.40 9.47 -8.79
N SER A 246 19.16 9.23 -10.08
CA SER A 246 20.05 9.74 -11.15
C SER A 246 19.97 11.27 -11.32
N LYS A 247 18.78 11.88 -11.12
CA LYS A 247 18.65 13.35 -11.08
C LYS A 247 19.37 14.00 -9.89
N LYS A 248 19.43 13.34 -8.73
CA LYS A 248 20.18 13.85 -7.56
C LYS A 248 21.70 13.80 -7.74
N THR A 249 22.22 12.87 -8.53
CA THR A 249 23.66 12.83 -8.87
C THR A 249 24.05 13.80 -9.99
N GLY A 250 23.12 14.21 -10.85
CA GLY A 250 23.37 15.16 -11.95
C GLY A 250 23.36 16.63 -11.57
N ARG A 251 23.08 16.98 -10.29
CA ARG A 251 22.97 18.38 -9.82
C ARG A 251 24.03 18.78 -8.80
N LYS A 252 25.19 18.08 -8.77
CA LYS A 252 26.42 18.61 -8.17
C LYS A 252 27.25 19.24 -9.27
N GLY A 253 27.32 20.57 -9.24
CA GLY A 253 28.03 21.39 -10.20
C GLY A 253 29.53 21.15 -10.22
N LEU A 254 30.13 21.73 -11.25
CA LEU A 254 31.55 22.01 -11.43
C LEU A 254 32.23 22.27 -10.07
N GLY A 255 33.03 21.32 -9.65
CA GLY A 255 34.04 21.45 -8.63
C GLY A 255 35.16 20.50 -9.02
N THR A 256 36.17 21.05 -9.68
CA THR A 256 37.44 20.39 -9.98
C THR A 256 37.96 19.74 -8.71
N HIS A 257 38.12 18.42 -8.68
CA HIS A 257 39.27 17.75 -8.06
C HIS A 257 39.21 16.23 -8.32
N GLU A 258 40.23 15.80 -9.07
CA GLU A 258 40.97 14.54 -9.02
C GLU A 258 40.24 13.19 -9.08
N ARG A 259 40.42 12.61 -10.28
CA ARG A 259 40.46 11.18 -10.60
C ARG A 259 41.11 10.34 -9.48
N THR A 260 40.37 9.34 -9.00
CA THR A 260 40.95 8.01 -8.79
C THR A 260 40.03 6.96 -9.40
N SER A 261 40.66 6.06 -10.15
CA SER A 261 40.10 5.11 -11.09
C SER A 261 39.32 3.98 -10.41
N SER A 262 38.11 3.72 -10.91
CA SER A 262 37.38 2.47 -10.63
C SER A 262 37.89 1.37 -11.55
N VAL A 263 38.55 0.36 -10.98
CA VAL A 263 38.87 -0.89 -11.67
C VAL A 263 37.70 -1.86 -11.51
N HIS A 264 37.16 -2.28 -12.64
CA HIS A 264 36.26 -3.43 -12.80
C HIS A 264 36.87 -4.72 -12.23
N ARG A 265 36.06 -5.50 -11.50
CA ARG A 265 36.29 -6.94 -11.30
C ARG A 265 34.96 -7.59 -10.90
N SER A 266 34.20 -8.20 -11.81
CA SER A 266 34.38 -9.56 -12.35
C SER A 266 34.66 -10.58 -11.24
N LYS A 267 33.62 -11.24 -10.73
CA LYS A 267 33.75 -12.43 -9.86
C LYS A 267 33.71 -13.69 -10.73
N THR A 268 34.89 -14.24 -10.95
CA THR A 268 35.14 -15.67 -11.18
C THR A 268 35.94 -16.17 -9.98
N GLU A 269 35.50 -17.29 -9.39
CA GLU A 269 36.28 -18.05 -8.39
C GLU A 269 37.50 -18.75 -9.05
N PRO A 270 38.57 -19.09 -8.28
CA PRO A 270 38.67 -20.44 -7.66
C PRO A 270 39.41 -20.55 -6.30
N LEU A 271 38.89 -21.45 -5.45
CA LEU A 271 39.48 -22.50 -4.58
C LEU A 271 40.93 -22.47 -3.98
N LYS A 272 40.97 -22.77 -2.65
CA LYS A 272 41.97 -23.48 -1.77
C LYS A 272 43.31 -22.74 -1.48
N THR A 273 43.97 -22.73 -0.30
CA THR A 273 44.13 -23.69 0.82
C THR A 273 44.67 -22.99 2.12
N THR A 274 44.39 -23.61 3.26
CA THR A 274 44.74 -23.49 4.70
C THR A 274 46.11 -22.91 5.14
N ILE A 275 46.15 -22.18 6.28
CA ILE A 275 47.02 -22.38 7.49
C ILE A 275 46.54 -21.49 8.67
N TYR A 276 46.55 -22.08 9.87
CA TYR A 276 46.09 -21.59 11.18
C TYR A 276 46.90 -20.42 11.77
N ARG A 277 46.23 -19.47 12.44
CA ARG A 277 46.69 -18.88 13.71
C ARG A 277 45.54 -18.25 14.52
N SER A 278 45.68 -18.36 15.82
CA SER A 278 44.66 -18.37 16.88
C SER A 278 44.40 -17.01 17.56
N GLY A 279 43.11 -16.74 17.82
CA GLY A 279 42.56 -16.00 18.98
C GLY A 279 42.29 -14.49 18.82
N PRO A 280 41.39 -13.85 19.62
CA PRO A 280 40.24 -14.37 20.38
C PRO A 280 38.90 -13.70 19.98
N ALA A 281 37.78 -14.41 20.21
CA ALA A 281 36.46 -13.78 20.42
C ALA A 281 36.29 -13.53 21.92
N PRO A 282 35.61 -12.43 22.33
CA PRO A 282 34.17 -12.57 22.51
C PRO A 282 33.39 -11.34 22.02
N ARG A 283 32.48 -11.56 21.07
CA ARG A 283 31.47 -10.57 20.65
C ARG A 283 30.06 -11.01 21.07
N VAL A 284 29.97 -11.74 22.18
CA VAL A 284 28.71 -12.27 22.75
C VAL A 284 28.21 -11.41 23.91
N GLU A 285 29.09 -10.73 24.66
CA GLU A 285 28.70 -9.92 25.82
C GLU A 285 27.92 -8.64 25.49
N LYS A 286 28.04 -8.11 24.27
CA LYS A 286 27.33 -6.88 23.87
C LYS A 286 25.85 -7.13 23.55
N ARG A 287 25.39 -8.39 23.50
CA ARG A 287 23.99 -8.74 23.21
C ARG A 287 23.16 -8.97 24.47
N GLU A 288 23.76 -9.37 25.58
CA GLU A 288 23.05 -9.57 26.85
C GLU A 288 22.78 -8.25 27.59
N ARG A 289 23.67 -7.25 27.49
CA ARG A 289 23.44 -5.92 28.10
C ARG A 289 22.32 -5.09 27.45
N ARG A 290 21.68 -5.57 26.38
CA ARG A 290 20.48 -4.94 25.79
C ARG A 290 19.17 -5.62 26.20
N ALA A 291 19.21 -6.76 26.88
CA ALA A 291 18.03 -7.48 27.35
C ALA A 291 17.53 -7.00 28.73
N SER A 292 18.29 -6.15 29.43
CA SER A 292 17.99 -5.70 30.80
C SER A 292 17.58 -4.23 30.92
N GLN A 293 17.29 -3.53 29.82
CA GLN A 293 16.69 -2.19 29.91
C GLN A 293 15.16 -2.28 29.86
N PRO A 294 14.45 -1.75 30.88
CA PRO A 294 12.99 -1.69 30.83
C PRO A 294 12.58 -0.77 29.68
N SER A 295 11.79 -1.32 28.76
CA SER A 295 11.24 -0.58 27.63
C SER A 295 10.30 0.53 28.12
N VAL A 296 10.73 1.78 28.01
CA VAL A 296 9.91 2.99 28.25
C VAL A 296 9.02 3.29 27.04
N TYR A 297 8.26 2.29 26.60
CA TYR A 297 7.17 2.47 25.64
C TYR A 297 6.02 1.53 25.99
N GLN A 298 5.19 1.98 26.93
CA GLN A 298 3.90 1.38 27.20
C GLN A 298 2.93 1.85 26.11
N GLY A 299 2.71 1.01 25.10
CA GLY A 299 1.76 1.26 24.02
C GLY A 299 0.32 1.44 24.52
N VAL A 300 -0.58 1.85 23.62
CA VAL A 300 -1.99 2.21 23.88
C VAL A 300 -2.75 1.19 24.74
N ASN A 301 -2.43 -0.11 24.65
CA ASN A 301 -3.04 -1.15 25.48
C ASN A 301 -2.68 -1.06 26.98
N ALA A 302 -1.47 -0.58 27.31
CA ALA A 302 -1.05 -0.35 28.69
C ALA A 302 -1.70 0.92 29.29
N TYR A 303 -1.94 1.95 28.47
CA TYR A 303 -2.71 3.12 28.85
C TYR A 303 -4.19 2.78 29.13
N ILE A 304 -4.81 1.94 28.28
CA ILE A 304 -6.18 1.45 28.50
C ILE A 304 -6.26 0.58 29.75
N ALA A 305 -5.26 -0.28 30.00
CA ALA A 305 -5.20 -1.09 31.21
C ALA A 305 -5.04 -0.23 32.48
N GLN A 306 -4.19 0.79 32.46
CA GLN A 306 -4.05 1.73 33.59
C GLN A 306 -5.32 2.55 33.84
N LYS A 307 -6.01 2.96 32.77
CA LYS A 307 -7.27 3.71 32.90
C LYS A 307 -8.36 2.86 33.57
N LYS A 308 -8.51 1.59 33.15
CA LYS A 308 -9.44 0.65 33.79
C LYS A 308 -9.09 0.35 35.24
N LEU A 309 -7.81 0.27 35.58
CA LEU A 309 -7.38 0.02 36.96
C LEU A 309 -7.70 1.21 37.88
N ARG A 310 -7.55 2.44 37.37
CA ARG A 310 -7.84 3.69 38.10
C ARG A 310 -9.34 3.86 38.35
N GLU A 311 -10.16 3.60 37.33
CA GLU A 311 -11.63 3.61 37.43
C GLU A 311 -12.16 2.51 38.39
N ALA A 312 -11.48 1.36 38.47
CA ALA A 312 -11.84 0.30 39.42
C ALA A 312 -11.49 0.65 40.87
N GLN A 313 -10.42 1.43 41.10
CA GLN A 313 -10.03 1.90 42.44
C GLN A 313 -10.94 3.03 42.94
N GLU A 314 -11.35 3.94 42.06
CA GLU A 314 -12.29 5.02 42.40
C GLU A 314 -13.71 4.49 42.73
N ASN A 315 -14.14 3.41 42.06
CA ASN A 315 -15.42 2.76 42.36
C ASN A 315 -15.41 1.95 43.66
N ASN A 316 -14.25 1.51 44.16
CA ASN A 316 -14.15 0.82 45.45
C ASN A 316 -14.04 1.80 46.63
N ASN A 317 -13.52 3.00 46.43
CA ASN A 317 -13.48 4.05 47.47
C ASN A 317 -14.79 4.82 47.64
N SER A 318 -15.76 4.68 46.72
CA SER A 318 -17.10 5.30 46.84
C SER A 318 -18.14 4.38 47.50
N LYS A 319 -17.72 3.24 48.07
CA LYS A 319 -18.59 2.26 48.75
C LYS A 319 -18.23 2.04 50.23
N HIS A 320 -17.45 2.94 50.83
CA HIS A 320 -17.25 3.00 52.28
C HIS A 320 -17.66 4.34 52.84
#